data_AF-A0A970JYH5-F1
#
_entry.id   AF-A0A970JYH5-F1
#
_cell.length_a   1.000
_cell.length_b   1.000
_cell.length_c   1.000
_cell.angle_alpha   90.00
_cell.angle_beta   90.00
_cell.angle_gamma   90.00
#
_symmetry.space_group_name_H-M   'P 1'
#
loop_
_entity.id
_entity.type
_entity.pdbx_description
1 polymer ?
#
loop_
_entity_poly.entity_id
_entity_poly.type
_entity_poly.pdbx_seq_one_letter_code
_entity_poly.pdbx_strand_id
1 'polypeptide(L)'
;RFFMTIPEAVQLVIQAGAMAEGGEIFVLDMGEPVKILDLAKNLIRLSGFEPYEDIDIEITGLRPGEKLYEELLLNEEGLKATKHNKIFIAKPLHIDYELLERELEILKQKVYKSSDSQELKEYVKVIVPTYKMAQ
;
A
#
# COMPACT_ATOMS: atom_id res chain seq x y z
N ARG A 1 -5.56 0.21 9.45
CA ARG A 1 -4.97 1.06 8.37
C ARG A 1 -4.00 2.04 9.01
N PHE A 2 -3.03 2.55 8.25
CA PHE A 2 -2.14 3.60 8.74
C PHE A 2 -2.66 4.97 8.29
N PHE A 3 -2.45 5.98 9.12
CA PHE A 3 -2.89 7.34 8.84
C PHE A 3 -1.76 8.30 9.17
N MET A 4 -1.64 9.32 8.33
CA MET A 4 -0.70 10.42 8.50
C MET A 4 -1.39 11.68 7.99
N THR A 5 -1.09 12.82 8.58
CA THR A 5 -1.64 14.08 8.07
C THR A 5 -1.02 14.39 6.70
N ILE A 6 -1.78 15.05 5.82
CA ILE A 6 -1.28 15.42 4.48
C ILE A 6 0.01 16.26 4.58
N PRO A 7 0.11 17.30 5.44
CA PRO A 7 1.34 18.09 5.54
C PRO A 7 2.55 17.25 5.97
N GLU A 8 2.35 16.32 6.91
CA GLU A 8 3.42 15.42 7.36
C GLU A 8 3.88 14.49 6.24
N ALA A 9 2.96 13.84 5.52
CA ALA A 9 3.28 12.94 4.43
C ALA A 9 4.04 13.67 3.31
N VAL A 10 3.55 14.85 2.90
CA VAL A 10 4.19 15.66 1.86
C VAL A 10 5.57 16.13 2.30
N GLN A 11 5.74 16.55 3.55
CA GLN A 11 7.04 16.96 4.08
C GLN A 11 8.06 15.81 4.03
N LEU A 12 7.65 14.59 4.41
CA LEU A 12 8.52 13.42 4.35
C LEU A 12 8.89 13.06 2.90
N VAL A 13 7.95 13.15 1.96
CA VAL A 13 8.21 12.90 0.53
C VAL A 13 9.23 13.90 -0.04
N ILE A 14 9.09 15.19 0.28
CA ILE A 14 10.04 16.22 -0.19
C ILE A 14 11.43 15.97 0.40
N GLN A 15 11.51 15.63 1.69
CA GLN A 15 12.79 15.31 2.33
C GLN A 15 13.45 14.06 1.76
N ALA A 16 12.67 12.99 1.51
CA ALA A 16 13.16 11.79 0.85
C ALA A 16 13.71 12.11 -0.55
N GLY A 17 12.99 12.92 -1.33
CA GLY A 17 13.46 13.38 -2.64
C GLY A 17 14.74 14.21 -2.57
N ALA A 18 14.92 15.04 -1.53
CA ALA A 18 16.15 15.80 -1.32
C ALA A 18 17.34 14.92 -0.86
N MET A 19 17.08 13.72 -0.33
CA MET A 19 18.09 12.74 0.08
C MET A 19 18.46 11.75 -1.04
N ALA A 20 17.71 11.71 -2.14
CA ALA A 20 17.87 10.69 -3.17
C ALA A 20 19.16 10.91 -3.99
N GLU A 21 19.93 9.83 -4.17
CA GLU A 21 21.10 9.81 -5.06
C GLU A 21 20.81 9.03 -6.37
N GLY A 22 19.69 8.31 -6.42
CA GLY A 22 19.16 7.63 -7.59
C GLY A 22 18.98 6.12 -7.36
N GLY A 23 17.77 5.61 -7.60
CA GLY A 23 17.47 4.18 -7.52
C GLY A 23 17.05 3.67 -6.13
N GLU A 24 16.92 4.56 -5.14
CA GLU A 24 16.41 4.21 -3.83
C GLU A 24 14.88 4.09 -3.81
N ILE A 25 14.39 3.13 -3.03
CA ILE A 25 12.97 2.98 -2.72
C ILE A 25 12.78 3.45 -1.28
N PHE A 26 12.17 4.61 -1.10
CA PHE A 26 11.92 5.16 0.24
C PHE A 26 10.65 4.59 0.87
N VAL A 27 10.76 4.17 2.13
CA VAL A 27 9.66 3.70 2.97
C VAL A 27 9.48 4.67 4.12
N LEU A 28 8.25 5.13 4.34
CA LEU A 28 7.90 6.06 5.41
C LEU A 28 7.35 5.30 6.62
N ASP A 29 7.80 5.68 7.80
CA ASP A 29 7.19 5.23 9.04
C ASP A 29 5.91 6.01 9.31
N MET A 30 4.80 5.27 9.29
CA MET A 30 3.44 5.78 9.45
C MET A 30 2.94 5.64 10.90
N GLY A 31 3.77 5.15 11.82
CA GLY A 31 3.41 4.90 13.21
C GLY A 31 2.43 3.72 13.37
N GLU A 32 1.64 3.77 14.43
CA GLU A 32 0.74 2.68 14.81
C GLU A 32 -0.51 2.59 13.90
N PRO A 33 -0.95 1.38 13.54
CA PRO A 33 -2.16 1.21 12.76
C PRO A 33 -3.40 1.56 13.59
N VAL A 34 -4.32 2.28 12.96
CA VAL A 34 -5.63 2.62 13.53
C VAL A 34 -6.67 1.59 13.07
N LYS A 35 -7.47 1.09 14.03
CA LYS A 35 -8.63 0.24 13.75
C LYS A 35 -9.78 1.11 13.20
N ILE A 36 -10.34 0.70 12.07
CA ILE A 36 -11.42 1.45 11.41
C ILE A 36 -12.69 1.52 12.28
N LEU A 37 -12.97 0.47 13.04
CA LEU A 37 -14.09 0.46 13.99
C LEU A 37 -13.94 1.54 15.08
N ASP A 38 -12.74 1.69 15.63
CA ASP A 38 -12.48 2.70 16.67
C ASP A 38 -12.55 4.11 16.09
N LEU A 39 -12.05 4.29 14.85
CA LEU A 39 -12.19 5.54 14.13
C LEU A 39 -13.67 5.93 13.92
N ALA A 40 -14.51 5.00 13.48
CA ALA A 40 -15.95 5.24 13.29
C ALA A 40 -16.63 5.66 14.60
N LYS A 41 -16.38 4.93 15.70
CA LYS A 41 -16.91 5.28 17.03
C LYS A 41 -16.45 6.65 17.50
N ASN A 42 -15.18 7.00 17.26
CA ASN A 42 -14.64 8.29 17.63
C ASN A 42 -15.27 9.43 16.84
N LEU A 43 -15.53 9.25 15.54
CA LEU A 43 -16.21 10.26 14.72
C LEU A 43 -17.64 10.53 15.19
N ILE A 44 -18.39 9.48 15.56
CA ILE A 44 -19.75 9.58 16.10
C ILE A 44 -19.73 10.40 17.40
N ARG A 45 -18.83 10.05 18.34
CA ARG A 45 -18.68 10.77 19.61
C ARG A 45 -18.27 12.23 19.44
N LEU A 46 -17.32 12.50 18.54
CA LEU A 46 -16.89 13.87 18.23
C LEU A 46 -18.01 14.72 17.63
N SER A 47 -19.00 14.08 17.02
CA SER A 47 -20.20 14.75 16.50
C SER A 47 -21.29 14.95 17.56
N GLY A 48 -21.06 14.52 18.81
CA GLY A 48 -22.00 14.69 19.93
C GLY A 48 -23.00 13.55 20.11
N PHE A 49 -22.79 12.40 19.46
CA PHE A 49 -23.69 11.24 19.49
C PHE A 49 -23.07 10.02 20.18
N GLU A 50 -23.91 9.10 20.65
CA GLU A 50 -23.50 7.84 21.25
C GLU A 50 -23.53 6.67 20.23
N PRO A 51 -22.39 6.00 19.95
CA PRO A 51 -22.34 4.87 19.03
C PRO A 51 -23.25 3.72 19.49
N TYR A 52 -23.98 3.12 18.56
CA TYR A 52 -24.98 2.06 18.78
C TYR A 52 -26.26 2.47 19.53
N GLU A 53 -26.38 3.73 19.96
CA GLU A 53 -27.62 4.28 20.51
C GLU A 53 -28.24 5.29 19.54
N ASP A 54 -27.49 6.34 19.19
CA ASP A 54 -27.93 7.36 18.24
C ASP A 54 -27.61 6.99 16.79
N ILE A 55 -26.45 6.34 16.57
CA ILE A 55 -25.96 5.95 15.25
C ILE A 55 -25.39 4.54 15.31
N ASP A 56 -25.99 3.62 14.56
CA ASP A 56 -25.55 2.23 14.47
C ASP A 56 -24.34 2.05 13.52
N ILE A 57 -23.55 0.99 13.74
CA ILE A 57 -22.40 0.63 12.91
C ILE A 57 -22.61 -0.79 12.39
N GLU A 58 -22.97 -0.90 11.10
CA GLU A 58 -23.14 -2.18 10.41
C GLU A 58 -21.83 -2.71 9.83
N ILE A 59 -21.59 -4.02 9.97
CA ILE A 59 -20.42 -4.69 9.39
C ILE A 59 -20.77 -5.28 8.03
N THR A 60 -20.29 -4.66 6.96
CA THR A 60 -20.58 -5.08 5.57
C THR A 60 -19.65 -6.16 5.02
N GLY A 61 -18.66 -6.60 5.80
CA GLY A 61 -17.62 -7.52 5.34
C GLY A 61 -16.54 -6.84 4.48
N LEU A 62 -15.54 -7.62 4.09
CA LEU A 62 -14.43 -7.17 3.24
C LEU A 62 -14.82 -7.25 1.76
N ARG A 63 -14.38 -6.27 0.98
CA ARG A 63 -14.54 -6.30 -0.49
C ARG A 63 -13.44 -7.16 -1.12
N PRO A 64 -13.68 -7.76 -2.30
CA PRO A 64 -12.66 -8.53 -3.01
C PRO A 64 -11.40 -7.69 -3.24
N GLY A 65 -10.24 -8.21 -2.84
CA GLY A 65 -8.96 -7.49 -2.92
C GLY A 65 -8.57 -6.70 -1.67
N GLU A 66 -9.47 -6.52 -0.70
CA GLU A 66 -9.13 -5.76 0.51
C GLU A 66 -8.34 -6.60 1.51
N LYS A 67 -7.25 -6.02 2.00
CA LYS A 67 -6.51 -6.57 3.14
C LYS A 67 -7.15 -6.09 4.45
N LEU A 68 -7.27 -7.00 5.43
CA LEU A 68 -7.68 -6.64 6.80
C LEU A 68 -6.59 -5.82 7.53
N TYR A 69 -5.33 -6.13 7.25
CA TYR A 69 -4.16 -5.42 7.77
C TYR A 69 -3.25 -5.04 6.60
N GLU A 70 -2.72 -3.81 6.61
CA GLU A 70 -1.65 -3.43 5.70
C GLU A 70 -0.31 -3.92 6.25
N GLU A 71 0.56 -4.38 5.36
CA GLU A 71 1.95 -4.72 5.71
C GLU A 71 2.75 -3.41 5.68
N LEU A 72 3.28 -2.98 6.83
CA LEU A 72 4.37 -2.01 6.83
C LEU A 72 5.62 -2.74 6.33
N LEU A 73 6.22 -2.22 5.26
CA LEU A 73 7.49 -2.72 4.72
C LEU A 73 8.64 -2.62 5.75
N LEU A 74 8.42 -1.94 6.89
CA LEU A 74 9.36 -1.80 8.01
C LEU A 74 9.90 -3.12 8.59
N ASN A 75 9.20 -4.23 8.39
CA ASN A 75 9.61 -5.54 8.88
C ASN A 75 10.38 -6.39 7.85
N GLU A 76 10.67 -5.84 6.66
CA GLU A 76 11.48 -6.55 5.66
C GLU A 76 12.98 -6.48 5.99
N GLU A 77 13.67 -7.62 5.86
CA GLU A 77 15.13 -7.66 5.95
C GLU A 77 15.75 -6.75 4.88
N GLY A 78 16.60 -5.80 5.31
CA GLY A 78 17.36 -4.94 4.39
C GLY A 78 16.94 -3.48 4.33
N LEU A 79 16.07 -3.01 5.24
CA LEU A 79 15.87 -1.57 5.40
C LEU A 79 17.08 -0.88 6.01
N LYS A 80 17.50 0.20 5.37
CA LYS A 80 18.57 1.07 5.84
C LYS A 80 17.97 2.36 6.39
N ALA A 81 18.32 2.71 7.63
CA ALA A 81 17.93 3.97 8.23
C ALA A 81 18.58 5.15 7.46
N THR A 82 17.83 6.25 7.33
CA THR A 82 18.36 7.52 6.82
C THR A 82 18.72 8.46 7.98
N LYS A 83 19.07 9.72 7.67
CA LYS A 83 19.27 10.76 8.69
C LYS A 83 17.95 11.21 9.35
N HIS A 84 16.79 10.86 8.77
CA HIS A 84 15.48 11.18 9.31
C HIS A 84 14.83 9.92 9.90
N ASN A 85 14.40 9.98 11.16
CA ASN A 85 13.94 8.80 11.91
C ASN A 85 12.65 8.16 11.35
N LYS A 86 11.93 8.86 10.48
CA LYS A 86 10.72 8.35 9.80
C LYS A 86 10.93 7.95 8.33
N ILE A 87 12.16 8.02 7.82
CA ILE A 87 12.45 7.73 6.41
C ILE A 87 13.49 6.61 6.36
N PHE A 88 13.16 5.54 5.66
CA PHE A 88 14.00 4.36 5.47
C PHE A 88 14.20 4.09 3.98
N ILE A 89 15.29 3.43 3.62
CA ILE A 89 15.57 2.99 2.25
C ILE A 89 15.43 1.47 2.20
N ALA A 90 14.49 0.98 1.39
CA ALA A 90 14.36 -0.44 1.09
C ALA A 90 15.47 -0.88 0.13
N LYS A 91 15.84 -2.16 0.22
CA LYS A 91 16.86 -2.74 -0.65
C LYS A 91 16.39 -2.68 -2.12
N PRO A 92 17.19 -2.11 -3.04
CA PRO A 92 16.84 -2.10 -4.45
C PRO A 92 16.67 -3.52 -4.98
N LEU A 93 15.58 -3.76 -5.71
CA LEU A 93 15.44 -4.96 -6.52
C LEU A 93 16.18 -4.74 -7.84
N HIS A 94 17.09 -5.65 -8.18
CA HIS A 94 17.66 -5.64 -9.51
C HIS A 94 16.68 -6.33 -10.46
N ILE A 95 16.07 -5.55 -11.34
CA ILE A 95 15.13 -6.03 -12.36
C ILE A 95 15.81 -5.85 -13.71
N ASP A 96 15.83 -6.91 -14.51
CA ASP A 96 16.26 -6.84 -15.89
C ASP A 96 15.24 -6.01 -16.71
N TYR A 97 15.71 -4.88 -17.24
CA TYR A 97 14.87 -3.94 -17.97
C TYR A 97 14.32 -4.53 -19.28
N GLU A 98 15.12 -5.30 -20.02
CA GLU A 98 14.68 -5.91 -21.27
C GLU A 98 13.61 -6.97 -21.00
N LEU A 99 13.80 -7.75 -19.93
CA LEU A 99 12.79 -8.69 -19.46
C LEU A 99 11.49 -7.97 -19.09
N LEU A 100 11.58 -6.90 -18.27
CA LEU A 100 10.41 -6.14 -17.84
C LEU A 100 9.64 -5.55 -19.03
N GLU A 101 10.33 -4.92 -19.98
CA GLU A 101 9.72 -4.33 -21.17
C GLU A 101 8.98 -5.40 -22.00
N ARG A 102 9.59 -6.57 -22.17
CA ARG A 102 8.97 -7.71 -22.86
C ARG A 102 7.69 -8.18 -22.16
N GLU A 103 7.73 -8.39 -20.85
CA GLU A 103 6.56 -8.85 -20.10
C GLU A 103 5.43 -7.80 -20.10
N LEU A 104 5.76 -6.50 -20.08
CA LEU A 104 4.78 -5.41 -20.20
C LEU A 104 4.10 -5.39 -21.57
N GLU A 105 4.83 -5.62 -22.66
CA GLU A 105 4.23 -5.66 -24.00
C GLU A 105 3.31 -6.89 -24.16
N ILE A 106 3.69 -8.04 -23.59
CA ILE A 106 2.82 -9.23 -23.56
C ILE A 106 1.55 -8.94 -22.73
N LEU A 107 1.69 -8.30 -21.57
CA LEU A 107 0.55 -7.93 -20.72
C LEU A 107 -0.42 -7.03 -21.49
N LYS A 108 0.12 -6.01 -22.18
CA LYS A 108 -0.66 -5.09 -23.02
C LYS A 108 -1.43 -5.83 -24.11
N GLN A 109 -0.80 -6.77 -24.81
CA GLN A 109 -1.47 -7.58 -25.83
C GLN A 109 -2.59 -8.45 -25.26
N LYS A 110 -2.38 -9.03 -24.06
CA LYS A 110 -3.41 -9.83 -23.37
C LYS A 110 -4.62 -8.96 -22.99
N VAL A 111 -4.40 -7.75 -22.50
CA VAL A 111 -5.48 -6.80 -22.16
C VAL A 111 -6.34 -6.45 -23.38
N TYR A 112 -5.75 -6.29 -24.56
CA TYR A 112 -6.51 -5.99 -25.78
C TYR A 112 -7.25 -7.20 -26.38
N LYS A 113 -6.76 -8.41 -26.13
CA LYS A 113 -7.30 -9.64 -26.75
C LYS A 113 -8.29 -10.39 -25.85
N SER A 114 -8.21 -10.20 -24.54
CA SER A 114 -8.97 -10.98 -23.56
C SER A 114 -9.92 -10.08 -22.77
N SER A 115 -11.20 -10.46 -22.71
CA SER A 115 -12.16 -9.90 -21.75
C SER A 115 -12.11 -10.63 -20.40
N ASP A 116 -11.25 -11.65 -20.27
CA ASP A 116 -11.16 -12.48 -19.08
C ASP A 116 -10.19 -11.90 -18.05
N SER A 117 -10.77 -11.37 -16.96
CA SER A 117 -10.01 -10.84 -15.84
C SER A 117 -9.16 -11.90 -15.12
N GLN A 118 -9.47 -13.19 -15.26
CA GLN A 118 -8.75 -14.28 -14.61
C GLN A 118 -7.39 -14.52 -15.28
N GLU A 119 -7.37 -14.60 -16.61
CA GLU A 119 -6.14 -14.76 -17.40
C GLU A 119 -5.16 -13.60 -17.12
N LEU A 120 -5.67 -12.37 -16.99
CA LEU A 120 -4.87 -11.20 -16.66
C LEU A 120 -4.26 -11.29 -15.26
N LYS A 121 -5.05 -11.68 -14.26
CA LYS A 121 -4.56 -11.84 -12.88
C LYS A 121 -3.51 -12.94 -12.78
N GLU A 122 -3.70 -14.05 -13.50
CA GLU A 122 -2.72 -15.14 -13.57
C GLU A 122 -1.41 -14.67 -14.20
N TYR A 123 -1.48 -13.87 -15.27
CA TYR A 123 -0.27 -13.33 -15.89
C TYR A 123 0.42 -12.28 -15.00
N VAL A 124 -0.33 -11.42 -14.32
CA VAL A 124 0.23 -10.49 -13.31
C VAL A 124 0.96 -11.26 -12.21
N LYS A 125 0.46 -12.43 -11.79
CA LYS A 125 1.14 -13.29 -10.81
C LYS A 125 2.49 -13.84 -11.30
N VAL A 126 2.66 -14.03 -12.61
CA VAL A 126 3.96 -14.42 -13.20
C VAL A 126 4.95 -13.26 -13.08
N ILE A 127 4.53 -12.04 -13.38
CA ILE A 127 5.39 -10.83 -13.33
C ILE A 127 5.67 -10.41 -11.88
N VAL A 128 4.69 -10.57 -10.99
CA VAL A 128 4.76 -10.20 -9.57
C VAL A 128 4.50 -11.46 -8.73
N PRO A 129 5.53 -12.27 -8.43
CA PRO A 129 5.35 -13.55 -7.73
C PRO A 129 4.75 -13.42 -6.32
N THR A 130 4.90 -12.25 -5.70
CA THR A 130 4.34 -11.92 -4.38
C THR A 130 2.85 -11.56 -4.45
N TYR A 131 2.27 -11.42 -5.65
CA TYR A 131 0.85 -11.13 -5.83
C TYR A 131 0.00 -12.32 -5.36
N LYS A 132 -0.82 -12.06 -4.35
CA LYS A 132 -1.85 -12.98 -3.88
C LYS A 132 -3.17 -12.58 -4.51
N MET A 133 -3.70 -13.43 -5.38
CA MET A 133 -5.05 -13.25 -5.91
C MET A 133 -6.04 -13.26 -4.75
N ALA A 134 -6.85 -12.21 -4.65
CA ALA A 134 -7.96 -12.21 -3.72
C ALA A 134 -8.96 -13.31 -4.11
N GLN A 135 -9.38 -14.07 -3.10
CA GLN A 135 -10.55 -14.93 -3.19
C GLN A 135 -11.83 -14.08 -3.25
#